data_AF-A0AAW5N1F4-F1
#
_entry.id   AF-A0AAW5N1F4-F1
#
_cell.length_a   1.000
_cell.length_b   1.000
_cell.length_c   1.000
_cell.angle_alpha   90.00
_cell.angle_beta   90.00
_cell.angle_gamma   90.00
#
_symmetry.space_group_name_H-M   'P 1'
#
loop_
_entity.id
_entity.type
_entity.pdbx_description
1 polymer ?
#
loop_
_entity_poly.entity_id
_entity_poly.type
_entity_poly.pdbx_seq_one_letter_code
_entity_poly.pdbx_strand_id
1 'polypeptide(L)'
;MKNLSLSVLLLLAGGGVSHAAVQKTVFSADVVASACHVVVDADSTGNSGRLTFGTYRKSTGASVPPRDFTVRLYESGATVQGCSAFQAGQVATLDFGNPGQLDAGGVVTRGAGDGIRVDVRAVDTQADYRGRLTQDSHSVNYPVEFAAKGQFRFRAQPVFPANVKAGEYTGALTFVVTYQ
;
A
#
# COMPACT_ATOMS: atom_id res chain seq x y z
N MET A 1 -58.34 57.89 62.81
CA MET A 1 -58.22 58.01 61.34
C MET A 1 -56.84 57.52 60.93
N LYS A 2 -56.80 56.52 60.03
CA LYS A 2 -55.69 56.15 59.10
C LYS A 2 -54.37 55.64 59.71
N ASN A 3 -53.69 54.59 59.23
CA ASN A 3 -53.89 53.62 58.14
C ASN A 3 -52.85 52.49 58.29
N LEU A 4 -53.21 51.32 57.76
CA LEU A 4 -52.40 50.17 57.30
C LEU A 4 -50.91 50.45 57.00
N SER A 5 -50.03 49.49 57.32
CA SER A 5 -49.44 48.67 56.25
C SER A 5 -48.76 47.41 56.79
N LEU A 6 -49.35 46.27 56.45
CA LEU A 6 -48.80 44.93 56.53
C LEU A 6 -47.71 44.80 55.45
N SER A 7 -46.50 44.32 55.77
CA SER A 7 -45.53 43.92 54.75
C SER A 7 -44.97 42.55 55.07
N VAL A 8 -45.65 41.55 54.52
CA VAL A 8 -45.23 40.17 54.42
C VAL A 8 -44.08 40.13 53.40
N LEU A 9 -42.87 39.83 53.86
CA LEU A 9 -41.73 39.56 52.99
C LEU A 9 -41.86 38.12 52.47
N LEU A 10 -42.28 37.98 51.21
CA LEU A 10 -42.27 36.71 50.48
C LEU A 10 -40.83 36.20 50.37
N LEU A 11 -40.50 35.12 51.07
CA LEU A 11 -39.33 34.30 50.73
C LEU A 11 -39.60 33.62 49.38
N LEU A 12 -39.10 34.22 48.30
CA LEU A 12 -38.89 33.53 47.03
C LEU A 12 -37.78 32.50 47.26
N ALA A 13 -38.16 31.29 47.66
CA ALA A 13 -37.31 30.12 47.58
C ALA A 13 -37.00 29.90 46.09
N GLY A 14 -35.84 30.38 45.66
CA GLY A 14 -35.29 30.11 44.34
C GLY A 14 -35.18 28.59 44.17
N GLY A 15 -36.03 28.03 43.30
CA GLY A 15 -35.87 26.67 42.83
C GLY A 15 -34.54 26.57 42.10
N GLY A 16 -33.51 26.10 42.81
CA GLY A 16 -32.27 25.69 42.19
C GLY A 16 -32.58 24.58 41.21
N VAL A 17 -32.52 24.90 39.91
CA VAL A 17 -32.58 23.91 38.85
C VAL A 17 -31.31 23.07 39.00
N SER A 18 -31.44 21.89 39.61
CA SER A 18 -30.36 20.90 39.64
C SER A 18 -30.11 20.42 38.22
N HIS A 19 -29.10 20.97 37.56
CA HIS A 19 -28.61 20.45 36.30
C HIS A 19 -27.89 19.12 36.56
N ALA A 20 -28.59 18.00 36.35
CA ALA A 20 -27.97 16.69 36.24
C ALA A 20 -27.24 16.62 34.89
N ALA A 21 -25.94 16.88 34.90
CA ALA A 21 -25.10 16.67 33.71
C ALA A 21 -24.79 15.17 33.58
N VAL A 22 -25.43 14.50 32.62
CA VAL A 22 -25.04 13.14 32.22
C VAL A 22 -23.78 13.25 31.35
N GLN A 23 -22.61 13.04 31.94
CA GLN A 23 -21.36 13.01 31.20
C GLN A 23 -21.14 11.59 30.65
N LYS A 24 -21.32 11.43 29.33
CA LYS A 24 -21.05 10.18 28.62
C LYS A 24 -19.65 10.21 28.03
N THR A 25 -18.73 9.45 28.59
CA THR A 25 -17.41 9.22 27.98
C THR A 25 -17.50 8.01 27.05
N VAL A 26 -17.33 8.23 25.75
CA VAL A 26 -17.27 7.16 24.74
C VAL A 26 -15.80 6.87 24.46
N PHE A 27 -15.40 5.61 24.66
CA PHE A 27 -14.09 5.13 24.28
C PHE A 27 -14.21 4.37 22.95
N SER A 28 -13.33 4.70 22.00
CA SER A 28 -13.16 3.97 20.74
C SER A 28 -11.71 3.51 20.69
N ALA A 29 -11.48 2.25 20.34
CA ALA A 29 -10.15 1.68 20.20
C ALA A 29 -10.15 0.67 19.05
N ASP A 30 -9.15 0.76 18.19
CA ASP A 30 -8.93 -0.20 17.10
C ASP A 30 -7.90 -1.24 17.55
N VAL A 31 -8.24 -2.51 17.41
CA VAL A 31 -7.32 -3.62 17.66
C VAL A 31 -6.87 -4.15 16.30
N VAL A 32 -5.58 -3.96 15.99
CA VAL A 32 -5.00 -4.31 14.69
C VAL A 32 -4.00 -5.45 14.80
N ALA A 33 -3.77 -6.13 13.68
CA ALA A 33 -2.68 -7.09 13.53
C ALA A 33 -1.32 -6.38 13.67
N SER A 34 -0.33 -7.07 14.27
CA SER A 34 1.04 -6.54 14.40
C SER A 34 1.86 -6.63 13.12
N ALA A 35 1.52 -7.57 12.23
CA ALA A 35 2.20 -7.78 10.96
C ALA A 35 1.25 -8.44 9.95
N CYS A 36 1.52 -8.18 8.67
CA CYS A 36 0.83 -8.82 7.55
C CYS A 36 1.70 -9.90 6.92
N HIS A 37 1.10 -11.02 6.53
CA HIS A 37 1.74 -12.02 5.68
C HIS A 37 1.59 -11.63 4.21
N VAL A 38 2.69 -11.69 3.45
CA VAL A 38 2.75 -11.26 2.05
C VAL A 38 2.83 -12.46 1.11
N VAL A 39 2.01 -12.44 0.05
CA VAL A 39 2.01 -13.41 -1.04
C VAL A 39 2.14 -12.67 -2.35
N VAL A 40 2.97 -13.16 -3.27
CA VAL A 40 3.09 -12.60 -4.63
C VAL A 40 2.42 -13.55 -5.61
N ASP A 41 1.34 -13.07 -6.21
CA ASP A 41 0.54 -13.76 -7.21
C ASP A 41 1.00 -13.34 -8.62
N ALA A 42 1.49 -14.31 -9.40
CA ALA A 42 2.20 -14.11 -10.67
C ALA A 42 1.87 -15.25 -11.66
N ASP A 43 2.73 -15.53 -12.65
CA ASP A 43 2.46 -16.48 -13.74
C ASP A 43 2.29 -17.95 -13.31
N SER A 44 2.74 -18.35 -12.11
CA SER A 44 2.64 -19.73 -11.63
C SER A 44 1.69 -19.87 -10.45
N THR A 45 0.96 -20.98 -10.41
CA THR A 45 0.25 -21.43 -9.20
C THR A 45 1.25 -21.77 -8.09
N GLY A 46 0.99 -21.26 -6.88
CA GLY A 46 1.93 -21.34 -5.75
C GLY A 46 2.84 -20.11 -5.69
N ASN A 47 3.07 -19.61 -4.48
CA ASN A 47 3.74 -18.35 -4.11
C ASN A 47 5.21 -18.25 -4.60
N SER A 48 5.46 -18.37 -5.91
CA SER A 48 6.80 -18.38 -6.48
C SER A 48 7.30 -16.97 -6.78
N GLY A 49 6.40 -15.98 -6.86
CA GLY A 49 6.72 -14.61 -7.25
C GLY A 49 7.42 -14.49 -8.62
N ARG A 50 7.39 -15.55 -9.44
CA ARG A 50 8.18 -15.65 -10.67
C ARG A 50 7.36 -15.23 -11.88
N LEU A 51 7.90 -14.29 -12.63
CA LEU A 51 7.39 -13.87 -13.94
C LEU A 51 8.22 -14.48 -15.06
N THR A 52 7.55 -15.05 -16.06
CA THR A 52 8.18 -15.62 -17.26
C THR A 52 7.74 -14.84 -18.48
N PHE A 53 8.69 -14.09 -19.03
CA PHE A 53 8.50 -13.32 -20.25
C PHE A 53 8.71 -14.18 -21.49
N GLY A 54 8.03 -13.81 -22.58
CA GLY A 54 8.19 -14.48 -23.87
C GLY A 54 9.55 -14.20 -24.53
N THR A 55 9.82 -14.87 -25.64
CA THR A 55 11.07 -14.71 -26.41
C THR A 55 11.07 -13.43 -27.24
N TYR A 56 12.06 -12.57 -27.03
CA TYR A 56 12.33 -11.45 -27.92
C TYR A 56 13.03 -11.92 -29.20
N ARG A 57 12.45 -11.60 -30.36
CA ARG A 57 13.03 -11.91 -31.67
C ARG A 57 13.66 -10.67 -32.28
N LYS A 58 15.00 -10.62 -32.28
CA LYS A 58 15.76 -9.49 -32.86
C LYS A 58 15.40 -9.18 -34.31
N SER A 59 15.04 -10.21 -35.09
CA SER A 59 14.70 -10.06 -36.51
C SER A 59 13.43 -9.24 -36.75
N THR A 60 12.46 -9.30 -35.84
CA THR A 60 11.20 -8.55 -35.96
C THR A 60 11.19 -7.30 -35.10
N GLY A 61 12.06 -7.22 -34.08
CA GLY A 61 12.07 -6.12 -33.12
C GLY A 61 10.79 -5.99 -32.30
N ALA A 62 9.88 -6.98 -32.38
CA ALA A 62 8.59 -6.93 -31.72
C ALA A 62 8.76 -6.92 -30.19
N SER A 63 8.01 -6.05 -29.52
CA SER A 63 8.01 -6.00 -28.06
C SER A 63 7.50 -7.32 -27.48
N VAL A 64 8.15 -7.79 -26.43
CA VAL A 64 7.61 -8.88 -25.61
C VAL A 64 6.43 -8.32 -24.80
N PRO A 65 5.29 -9.03 -24.68
CA PRO A 65 4.15 -8.52 -23.91
C PRO A 65 4.47 -8.31 -22.41
N PRO A 66 3.80 -7.36 -21.74
CA PRO A 66 3.95 -7.16 -20.31
C PRO A 66 3.29 -8.29 -19.52
N ARG A 67 3.70 -8.44 -18.26
CA ARG A 67 3.08 -9.34 -17.29
C ARG A 67 2.65 -8.55 -16.06
N ASP A 68 1.48 -8.89 -15.54
CA ASP A 68 0.98 -8.30 -14.30
C ASP A 68 1.27 -9.25 -13.13
N PHE A 69 1.60 -8.69 -11.98
CA PHE A 69 1.68 -9.42 -10.72
C PHE A 69 0.94 -8.65 -9.63
N THR A 70 0.48 -9.37 -8.62
CA THR A 70 -0.26 -8.81 -7.49
C THR A 70 0.44 -9.16 -6.19
N VAL A 71 0.75 -8.14 -5.40
CA VAL A 71 1.17 -8.30 -4.01
C VAL A 71 -0.09 -8.35 -3.15
N ARG A 72 -0.32 -9.50 -2.52
CA ARG A 72 -1.46 -9.75 -1.63
C ARG A 72 -1.01 -9.81 -0.18
N LEU A 73 -1.74 -9.14 0.70
CA LEU A 73 -1.47 -9.15 2.13
C LEU A 73 -2.65 -9.75 2.87
N TYR A 74 -2.31 -10.51 3.91
CA TYR A 74 -3.23 -11.23 4.77
C TYR A 74 -2.86 -10.95 6.22
N GLU A 75 -3.84 -10.92 7.10
CA GLU A 75 -3.57 -11.07 8.53
C GLU A 75 -2.98 -12.44 8.81
N SER A 76 -2.15 -12.54 9.85
CA SER A 76 -1.56 -13.81 10.25
C SER A 76 -2.66 -14.83 10.58
N GLY A 77 -2.67 -15.95 9.84
CA GLY A 77 -3.69 -17.00 9.99
C GLY A 77 -5.00 -16.76 9.23
N ALA A 78 -5.16 -15.62 8.55
CA ALA A 78 -6.34 -15.34 7.75
C ALA A 78 -6.24 -15.99 6.35
N THR A 79 -7.38 -16.48 5.87
CA THR A 79 -7.56 -16.92 4.47
C THR A 79 -8.19 -15.83 3.61
N VAL A 80 -8.72 -14.79 4.23
CA VAL A 80 -9.32 -13.64 3.57
C VAL A 80 -8.24 -12.57 3.39
N GLN A 81 -8.18 -12.02 2.18
CA GLN A 81 -7.26 -10.95 1.84
C GLN A 81 -7.61 -9.67 2.61
N GLY A 82 -6.57 -8.96 3.05
CA GLY A 82 -6.67 -7.74 3.84
C GLY A 82 -5.76 -7.81 5.06
N CYS A 83 -5.42 -6.64 5.59
CA CYS A 83 -4.63 -6.56 6.81
C CYS A 83 -4.95 -5.29 7.60
N SER A 84 -5.40 -5.45 8.85
CA SER A 84 -5.69 -4.30 9.72
C SER A 84 -4.44 -3.55 10.17
N ALA A 85 -3.23 -4.10 10.04
CA ALA A 85 -1.99 -3.40 10.42
C ALA A 85 -1.83 -2.05 9.69
N PHE A 86 -2.38 -1.94 8.47
CA PHE A 86 -2.42 -0.67 7.74
C PHE A 86 -3.20 0.43 8.48
N GLN A 87 -4.21 0.07 9.29
CA GLN A 87 -5.03 1.02 10.04
C GLN A 87 -4.28 1.70 11.19
N ALA A 88 -3.13 1.16 11.61
CA ALA A 88 -2.27 1.80 12.60
C ALA A 88 -1.42 2.95 12.02
N GLY A 89 -1.28 3.01 10.69
CA GLY A 89 -0.55 4.07 10.01
C GLY A 89 -1.48 5.08 9.33
N GLN A 90 -0.88 6.13 8.76
CA GLN A 90 -1.49 7.08 7.84
C GLN A 90 -1.22 6.74 6.37
N VAL A 91 -0.12 6.03 6.09
CA VAL A 91 0.29 5.66 4.74
C VAL A 91 0.88 4.25 4.69
N ALA A 92 0.62 3.59 3.56
CA ALA A 92 1.20 2.30 3.21
C ALA A 92 2.28 2.50 2.15
N THR A 93 3.52 2.09 2.42
CA THR A 93 4.63 2.20 1.48
C THR A 93 5.12 0.82 1.05
N LEU A 94 5.17 0.58 -0.25
CA LEU A 94 5.90 -0.54 -0.84
C LEU A 94 7.21 0.02 -1.40
N ASP A 95 8.33 -0.31 -0.76
CA ASP A 95 9.66 0.12 -1.16
C ASP A 95 10.39 -1.01 -1.87
N PHE A 96 10.88 -0.76 -3.09
CA PHE A 96 11.38 -1.80 -3.99
C PHE A 96 12.91 -1.77 -4.15
N GLY A 97 13.49 -2.96 -4.26
CA GLY A 97 14.86 -3.17 -4.67
C GLY A 97 15.87 -3.17 -3.51
N ASN A 98 16.66 -4.23 -3.46
CA ASN A 98 17.93 -4.22 -2.73
C ASN A 98 19.05 -3.61 -3.60
N PRO A 99 20.20 -3.23 -3.00
CA PRO A 99 21.34 -2.74 -3.77
C PRO A 99 21.69 -3.63 -4.96
N GLY A 100 21.78 -3.01 -6.15
CA GLY A 100 22.11 -3.69 -7.41
C GLY A 100 20.95 -4.43 -8.09
N GLN A 101 19.72 -4.34 -7.58
CA GLN A 101 18.52 -4.85 -8.25
C GLN A 101 17.85 -3.81 -9.15
N LEU A 102 18.01 -2.53 -8.84
CA LEU A 102 17.52 -1.41 -9.63
C LEU A 102 18.70 -0.54 -10.08
N ASP A 103 18.57 0.06 -11.26
CA ASP A 103 19.39 1.18 -11.72
C ASP A 103 18.49 2.26 -12.35
N ALA A 104 19.09 3.27 -13.00
CA ALA A 104 18.35 4.32 -13.69
C ALA A 104 17.43 3.81 -14.82
N GLY A 105 17.69 2.61 -15.34
CA GLY A 105 16.91 1.97 -16.41
C GLY A 105 15.80 1.05 -15.92
N GLY A 106 15.77 0.68 -14.63
CA GLY A 106 14.76 -0.18 -14.03
C GLY A 106 15.36 -1.42 -13.36
N VAL A 107 14.62 -2.53 -13.32
CA VAL A 107 15.11 -3.77 -12.71
C VAL A 107 16.24 -4.35 -13.54
N VAL A 108 17.38 -4.56 -12.91
CA VAL A 108 18.59 -5.12 -13.51
C VAL A 108 18.39 -6.61 -13.78
N THR A 109 18.69 -7.03 -15.00
CA THR A 109 18.81 -8.43 -15.36
C THR A 109 20.26 -8.79 -15.65
N ARG A 110 20.62 -10.05 -15.37
CA ARG A 110 21.94 -10.63 -15.61
C ARG A 110 21.84 -11.83 -16.55
N GLY A 111 22.86 -12.07 -17.36
CA GLY A 111 22.93 -13.23 -18.24
C GLY A 111 23.82 -13.00 -19.46
N ALA A 112 23.32 -13.40 -20.63
CA ALA A 112 24.11 -13.52 -21.87
C ALA A 112 24.87 -12.25 -22.31
N GLY A 113 24.45 -11.07 -21.85
CA GLY A 113 25.18 -9.82 -22.08
C GLY A 113 24.72 -8.67 -21.20
N ASP A 114 23.95 -8.96 -20.16
CA ASP A 114 23.23 -8.00 -19.33
C ASP A 114 22.49 -6.92 -20.15
N GLY A 115 22.16 -5.78 -19.54
CA GLY A 115 21.62 -4.62 -20.26
C GLY A 115 20.12 -4.65 -20.57
N ILE A 116 19.43 -5.79 -20.46
CA ILE A 116 17.95 -5.78 -20.44
C ILE A 116 17.49 -5.22 -19.09
N ARG A 117 16.48 -4.35 -19.12
CA ARG A 117 15.82 -3.84 -17.91
C ARG A 117 14.37 -4.25 -17.91
N VAL A 118 13.82 -4.55 -16.72
CA VAL A 118 12.38 -4.73 -16.57
C VAL A 118 11.79 -3.43 -16.01
N ASP A 119 10.92 -2.80 -16.80
CA ASP A 119 10.13 -1.65 -16.40
C ASP A 119 8.96 -2.14 -15.54
N VAL A 120 9.01 -1.86 -14.24
CA VAL A 120 7.95 -2.21 -13.30
C VAL A 120 7.20 -0.93 -12.91
N ARG A 121 5.86 -0.98 -12.93
CA ARG A 121 4.99 0.16 -12.60
C ARG A 121 3.79 -0.28 -11.79
N ALA A 122 3.36 0.57 -10.85
CA ALA A 122 2.07 0.41 -10.20
C ALA A 122 0.93 0.64 -11.21
N VAL A 123 -0.08 -0.22 -11.16
CA VAL A 123 -1.28 -0.16 -12.03
C VAL A 123 -2.45 0.48 -11.30
N ASP A 124 -2.48 0.38 -9.97
CA ASP A 124 -3.55 0.91 -9.13
C ASP A 124 -3.66 2.43 -9.25
N THR A 125 -4.88 2.95 -9.32
CA THR A 125 -5.08 4.40 -9.48
C THR A 125 -4.76 5.17 -8.20
N GLN A 126 -4.71 4.48 -7.05
CA GLN A 126 -4.42 5.03 -5.73
C GLN A 126 -2.94 5.15 -5.42
N ALA A 127 -2.06 4.54 -6.23
CA ALA A 127 -0.63 4.71 -6.10
C ALA A 127 -0.24 6.17 -6.39
N ASP A 128 0.55 6.78 -5.51
CA ASP A 128 1.10 8.13 -5.70
C ASP A 128 2.13 8.18 -6.85
N TYR A 129 2.84 7.08 -7.06
CA TYR A 129 3.82 6.91 -8.12
C TYR A 129 3.46 5.72 -9.02
N ARG A 130 3.24 6.01 -10.31
CA ARG A 130 2.95 5.01 -11.35
C ARG A 130 3.97 5.03 -12.48
N GLY A 131 5.11 5.69 -12.26
CA GLY A 131 6.23 5.71 -13.19
C GLY A 131 7.02 4.39 -13.15
N ARG A 132 8.08 4.34 -13.95
CA ARG A 132 9.03 3.23 -13.93
C ARG A 132 9.76 3.23 -12.59
N LEU A 133 9.74 2.11 -11.87
CA LEU A 133 10.57 1.94 -10.70
C LEU A 133 12.06 1.91 -11.10
N THR A 134 12.86 2.77 -10.50
CA THR A 134 14.30 2.92 -10.72
C THR A 134 15.02 3.05 -9.37
N GLN A 135 16.35 3.06 -9.38
CA GLN A 135 17.12 3.29 -8.16
C GLN A 135 16.78 4.60 -7.44
N ASP A 136 16.35 5.64 -8.17
CA ASP A 136 16.01 6.95 -7.59
C ASP A 136 14.50 7.10 -7.31
N SER A 137 13.69 6.13 -7.72
CA SER A 137 12.22 6.20 -7.65
C SER A 137 11.66 4.79 -7.47
N HIS A 138 11.80 4.26 -6.26
CA HIS A 138 11.46 2.87 -5.94
C HIS A 138 10.41 2.72 -4.83
N SER A 139 9.90 3.81 -4.27
CA SER A 139 8.87 3.76 -3.24
C SER A 139 7.51 4.11 -3.86
N VAL A 140 6.48 3.32 -3.54
CA VAL A 140 5.10 3.58 -3.94
C VAL A 140 4.23 3.64 -2.70
N ASN A 141 3.57 4.77 -2.50
CA ASN A 141 2.67 5.02 -1.38
C ASN A 141 1.21 4.85 -1.78
N TYR A 142 0.42 4.38 -0.82
CA TYR A 142 -1.00 4.14 -0.96
C TYR A 142 -1.76 4.68 0.25
N PRO A 143 -2.97 5.22 0.04
CA PRO A 143 -3.90 5.53 1.13
C PRO A 143 -4.24 4.27 1.94
N VAL A 144 -4.31 4.42 3.26
CA VAL A 144 -4.57 3.31 4.19
C VAL A 144 -5.87 2.57 3.90
N GLU A 145 -6.94 3.29 3.53
CA GLU A 145 -8.23 2.68 3.17
C GLU A 145 -8.15 1.73 1.96
N PHE A 146 -7.23 2.00 1.03
CA PHE A 146 -6.96 1.14 -0.10
C PHE A 146 -6.06 -0.02 0.34
N ALA A 147 -5.00 0.31 1.06
CA ALA A 147 -3.97 -0.64 1.50
C ALA A 147 -4.51 -1.72 2.44
N ALA A 148 -5.46 -1.38 3.32
CA ALA A 148 -6.12 -2.32 4.24
C ALA A 148 -6.83 -3.47 3.52
N LYS A 149 -7.21 -3.29 2.23
CA LYS A 149 -7.77 -4.35 1.37
C LYS A 149 -6.72 -5.38 0.96
N GLY A 150 -5.44 -5.10 1.18
CA GLY A 150 -4.32 -6.03 1.01
C GLY A 150 -4.06 -6.43 -0.43
N GLN A 151 -4.34 -5.58 -1.42
CA GLN A 151 -4.09 -5.89 -2.84
C GLN A 151 -3.40 -4.72 -3.56
N PHE A 152 -2.21 -4.98 -4.09
CA PHE A 152 -1.44 -4.02 -4.88
C PHE A 152 -1.04 -4.65 -6.21
N ARG A 153 -1.34 -3.98 -7.32
CA ARG A 153 -1.16 -4.49 -8.68
C ARG A 153 -0.05 -3.75 -9.39
N PHE A 154 0.83 -4.52 -10.00
CA PHE A 154 1.98 -4.03 -10.74
C PHE A 154 2.06 -4.69 -12.11
N ARG A 155 2.66 -3.96 -13.04
CA ARG A 155 2.95 -4.42 -14.40
C ARG A 155 4.45 -4.39 -14.63
N ALA A 156 4.98 -5.48 -15.15
CA ALA A 156 6.39 -5.65 -15.50
C ALA A 156 6.54 -5.83 -17.02
N GLN A 157 7.44 -5.07 -17.63
CA GLN A 157 7.68 -5.07 -19.08
C GLN A 157 9.18 -5.09 -19.36
N PRO A 158 9.73 -6.13 -19.99
CA PRO A 158 11.14 -6.13 -20.40
C PRO A 158 11.37 -5.09 -21.52
N VAL A 159 12.47 -4.36 -21.41
CA VAL A 159 12.94 -3.33 -22.33
C VAL A 159 14.28 -3.77 -22.89
N PHE A 160 14.34 -3.92 -24.21
CA PHE A 160 15.49 -4.47 -24.91
C PHE A 160 16.30 -3.35 -25.58
N PRO A 161 17.60 -3.19 -25.28
CA PRO A 161 18.45 -2.27 -26.01
C PRO A 161 18.77 -2.81 -27.41
N ALA A 162 19.13 -1.92 -28.34
CA ALA A 162 19.41 -2.29 -29.73
C ALA A 162 20.56 -3.32 -29.87
N ASN A 163 21.54 -3.28 -28.97
CA ASN A 163 22.71 -4.15 -28.94
C ASN A 163 22.55 -5.38 -28.02
N VAL A 164 21.32 -5.75 -27.64
CA VAL A 164 21.07 -6.90 -26.75
C VAL A 164 21.70 -8.18 -27.29
N LYS A 165 22.32 -9.00 -26.44
CA LYS A 165 22.91 -10.30 -26.82
C LYS A 165 21.87 -11.42 -26.78
N ALA A 166 22.05 -12.45 -27.61
CA ALA A 166 21.15 -13.60 -27.58
C ALA A 166 21.52 -14.52 -26.41
N GLY A 167 20.50 -15.02 -25.70
CA GLY A 167 20.65 -15.94 -24.58
C GLY A 167 19.65 -15.63 -23.46
N GLU A 168 19.83 -16.28 -22.31
CA GLU A 168 18.94 -16.13 -21.16
C GLU A 168 19.33 -14.94 -20.28
N TYR A 169 18.32 -14.36 -19.63
CA TYR A 169 18.44 -13.25 -18.70
C TYR A 169 17.54 -13.49 -17.51
N THR A 170 18.06 -13.21 -16.31
CA THR A 170 17.33 -13.35 -15.05
C THR A 170 17.52 -12.11 -14.18
N GLY A 171 16.50 -11.74 -13.43
CA GLY A 171 16.53 -10.60 -12.51
C GLY A 171 15.72 -10.92 -11.27
N ALA A 172 15.89 -10.10 -10.24
CA ALA A 172 15.13 -10.19 -9.01
C ALA A 172 14.80 -8.77 -8.54
N LEU A 173 13.61 -8.61 -7.97
CA LEU A 173 13.16 -7.39 -7.36
C LEU A 173 12.54 -7.74 -6.00
N THR A 174 13.22 -7.34 -4.92
CA THR A 174 12.67 -7.43 -3.57
C THR A 174 11.82 -6.21 -3.27
N PHE A 175 11.03 -6.30 -2.22
CA PHE A 175 10.35 -5.14 -1.68
C PHE A 175 10.12 -5.30 -0.17
N VAL A 176 9.89 -4.17 0.49
CA VAL A 176 9.52 -4.08 1.90
C VAL A 176 8.20 -3.32 1.98
N VAL A 177 7.28 -3.81 2.80
CA VAL A 177 6.02 -3.11 3.10
C VAL A 177 6.15 -2.43 4.46
N THR A 178 5.91 -1.13 4.49
CA THR A 178 5.93 -0.33 5.71
C THR A 178 4.57 0.33 5.93
N TYR A 179 4.15 0.37 7.19
CA TYR A 179 2.90 0.99 7.66
C TYR A 179 3.31 2.09 8.64
N GLN A 180 3.18 3.36 8.27
CA GLN A 180 3.56 4.52 9.09
C GLN A 180 2.39 5.46 9.26
#